data_AF-A0A1V1P885-F1
#
_entry.id   AF-A0A1V1P885-F1
#
_cell.length_a   1.000
_cell.length_b   1.000
_cell.length_c   1.000
_cell.angle_alpha   90.00
_cell.angle_beta   90.00
_cell.angle_gamma   90.00
#
_symmetry.space_group_name_H-M   'P 1'
#
loop_
_entity.id
_entity.type
_entity.pdbx_description
1 polymer ?
#
loop_
_entity_poly.entity_id
_entity_poly.type
_entity_poly.pdbx_seq_one_letter_code
_entity_poly.pdbx_strand_id
1 'polypeptide(L)'
;MIIMGRSLGSAPALEVVSNFSDSIGGLIIESGFASTVKLLTRLGIPAAQMGIDEKQGFNNLQKISYFMKPTLIIHAQNDIIIPISDAENLQSYCGARSKQFQMVPGADHNTILMVAGKMYFELIQGFINKIEGKRIKKFFRKKTDHS
;
A
#
# COMPACT_ATOMS: atom_id res chain seq x y z
N MET A 1 -0.41 14.04 10.41
CA MET A 1 0.10 13.87 9.03
C MET A 1 -0.05 12.42 8.60
N ILE A 2 -0.41 12.15 7.35
CA ILE A 2 -0.46 10.78 6.78
C ILE A 2 0.42 10.79 5.55
N ILE A 3 1.25 9.76 5.40
CA ILE A 3 2.13 9.60 4.24
C ILE A 3 1.52 8.59 3.29
N MET A 4 1.53 8.90 2.00
CA MET A 4 1.06 8.01 0.94
C MET A 4 2.13 7.84 -0.13
N GLY A 5 2.36 6.60 -0.56
CA GLY A 5 3.28 6.27 -1.65
C GLY A 5 2.64 5.30 -2.64
N ARG A 6 2.78 5.58 -3.94
CA ARG A 6 2.28 4.74 -5.04
C ARG A 6 3.43 4.16 -5.84
N SER A 7 3.40 2.86 -6.16
CA SER A 7 4.41 2.20 -7.00
C SER A 7 5.82 2.47 -6.46
N LEU A 8 6.74 3.03 -7.26
CA LEU A 8 8.07 3.46 -6.79
C LEU A 8 8.03 4.44 -5.61
N GLY A 9 7.00 5.29 -5.53
CA GLY A 9 6.78 6.21 -4.41
C GLY A 9 6.55 5.53 -3.06
N SER A 10 6.29 4.22 -3.04
CA SER A 10 6.21 3.43 -1.80
C SER A 10 7.54 3.38 -1.05
N ALA A 11 8.68 3.36 -1.75
CA ALA A 11 10.00 3.29 -1.10
C ALA A 11 10.36 4.56 -0.29
N PRO A 12 10.29 5.79 -0.84
CA PRO A 12 10.53 6.99 -0.04
C PRO A 12 9.43 7.20 1.01
N ALA A 13 8.19 6.80 0.76
CA ALA A 13 7.14 6.81 1.78
C ALA A 13 7.54 5.93 2.99
N LEU A 14 8.01 4.70 2.72
CA LEU A 14 8.47 3.77 3.75
C LEU A 14 9.72 4.28 4.49
N GLU A 15 10.65 4.92 3.79
CA GLU A 15 11.81 5.59 4.41
C GLU A 15 11.37 6.70 5.38
N VAL A 16 10.44 7.55 4.96
CA VAL A 16 9.96 8.66 5.79
C VAL A 16 9.26 8.13 7.05
N VAL A 17 8.37 7.15 6.91
CA VAL A 17 7.64 6.61 8.07
C VAL A 17 8.53 5.79 9.01
N SER A 18 9.60 5.15 8.52
CA SER A 18 10.54 4.40 9.37
C SER A 18 11.45 5.31 10.19
N ASN A 19 11.78 6.51 9.69
CA ASN A 19 12.69 7.44 10.38
C ASN A 19 11.97 8.52 11.18
N PHE A 20 10.74 8.88 10.81
CA PHE A 20 9.97 9.96 11.44
C PHE A 20 8.64 9.47 12.01
N SER A 21 8.64 8.24 12.53
CA SER A 21 7.44 7.54 12.99
C SER A 21 6.61 8.37 13.96
N ASP A 22 7.23 9.12 14.87
CA ASP A 22 6.55 9.89 15.92
C ASP A 22 5.65 11.00 15.37
N SER A 23 6.06 11.64 14.28
CA SER A 23 5.34 12.76 13.64
C SER A 23 4.26 12.32 12.63
N ILE A 24 4.20 11.02 12.30
CA ILE A 24 3.33 10.48 11.27
C ILE A 24 2.19 9.70 11.92
N GLY A 25 0.95 9.95 11.54
CA GLY A 25 -0.24 9.32 12.11
C GLY A 25 -0.69 8.04 11.39
N GLY A 26 -0.25 7.84 10.14
CA GLY A 26 -0.57 6.64 9.37
C GLY A 26 0.13 6.61 8.01
N LEU A 27 0.06 5.44 7.38
CA LEU A 27 0.69 5.12 6.10
C LEU A 27 -0.35 4.58 5.11
N ILE A 28 -0.27 5.01 3.85
CA ILE A 28 -1.00 4.42 2.73
C ILE A 28 0.01 3.99 1.67
N ILE A 29 0.00 2.72 1.28
CA ILE A 29 0.80 2.20 0.17
C ILE A 29 -0.15 1.73 -0.94
N GLU A 30 0.02 2.26 -2.14
CA GLU A 30 -0.69 1.80 -3.34
C GLU A 30 0.28 1.14 -4.32
N SER A 31 -0.04 -0.06 -4.82
CA SER A 31 0.80 -0.77 -5.78
C SER A 31 2.28 -0.87 -5.37
N GLY A 32 2.58 -0.93 -4.06
CA GLY A 32 3.93 -0.87 -3.53
C GLY A 32 4.67 -2.20 -3.63
N PHE A 33 6.01 -2.14 -3.73
CA PHE A 33 6.86 -3.34 -3.80
C PHE A 33 7.48 -3.68 -2.45
N ALA A 34 7.63 -4.97 -2.18
CA ALA A 34 8.28 -5.50 -0.98
C ALA A 34 9.79 -5.63 -1.17
N SER A 35 10.23 -6.08 -2.34
CA SER A 35 11.63 -6.44 -2.62
C SER A 35 12.19 -5.66 -3.80
N THR A 36 13.31 -4.99 -3.56
CA THR A 36 14.08 -4.26 -4.57
C THR A 36 14.63 -5.22 -5.62
N VAL A 37 15.20 -6.34 -5.19
CA VAL A 37 15.79 -7.35 -6.07
C VAL A 37 14.73 -7.96 -6.98
N LYS A 38 13.56 -8.32 -6.44
CA LYS A 38 12.44 -8.85 -7.23
C LYS A 38 11.89 -7.81 -8.21
N LEU A 39 11.74 -6.55 -7.79
CA LEU A 39 11.31 -5.48 -8.68
C LEU A 39 12.27 -5.32 -9.86
N LEU A 40 13.57 -5.15 -9.59
CA LEU A 40 14.60 -4.97 -10.61
C LEU A 40 14.65 -6.17 -11.58
N THR A 41 14.55 -7.39 -11.05
CA THR A 41 14.54 -8.61 -11.87
C THR A 41 13.36 -8.63 -12.84
N ARG A 42 12.16 -8.21 -12.40
CA ARG A 42 10.97 -8.10 -13.27
C ARG A 42 11.11 -7.02 -14.34
N LEU A 43 11.91 -6.00 -14.07
CA LEU A 43 12.26 -4.94 -15.03
C LEU A 43 13.42 -5.33 -15.97
N GLY A 44 13.89 -6.59 -15.92
CA GLY A 44 14.98 -7.08 -16.77
C GLY A 44 16.38 -6.71 -16.28
N ILE A 45 16.50 -6.20 -15.06
CA ILE A 45 17.79 -5.84 -14.44
C ILE A 45 18.25 -7.03 -13.58
N PRO A 46 19.40 -7.65 -13.87
CA PRO A 46 19.88 -8.84 -13.15
C PRO A 46 20.52 -8.45 -11.80
N ALA A 47 19.72 -7.87 -10.89
CA ALA A 47 20.17 -7.27 -9.64
C ALA A 47 21.07 -8.20 -8.80
N ALA A 48 20.70 -9.47 -8.68
CA ALA A 48 21.50 -10.46 -7.94
C ALA A 48 22.89 -10.71 -8.58
N GLN A 49 22.99 -10.69 -9.91
CA GLN A 49 24.27 -10.84 -10.61
C GLN A 49 25.15 -9.58 -10.49
N MET A 50 24.51 -8.42 -10.36
CA MET A 50 25.18 -7.15 -10.06
C MET A 50 25.59 -7.03 -8.59
N GLY A 51 25.35 -8.07 -7.78
CA GLY A 51 25.65 -8.08 -6.35
C GLY A 51 24.78 -7.13 -5.54
N ILE A 52 23.59 -6.76 -6.03
CA ILE A 52 22.61 -5.94 -5.31
C ILE A 52 21.75 -6.87 -4.45
N ASP A 53 21.80 -6.69 -3.15
CA ASP A 53 20.89 -7.32 -2.19
C ASP A 53 19.84 -6.32 -1.65
N GLU A 54 18.91 -6.80 -0.81
CA GLU A 54 17.89 -5.93 -0.22
C GLU A 54 18.45 -4.86 0.71
N LYS A 55 19.61 -5.09 1.34
CA LYS A 55 20.23 -4.10 2.25
C LYS A 55 20.83 -2.93 1.47
N GLN A 56 21.34 -3.18 0.27
CA GLN A 56 21.78 -2.15 -0.68
C GLN A 56 20.61 -1.52 -1.43
N GLY A 57 19.47 -2.22 -1.48
CA GLY A 57 18.22 -1.72 -2.02
C GLY A 57 17.42 -0.86 -1.04
N PHE A 58 16.10 -0.85 -1.22
CA PHE A 58 15.18 -0.08 -0.39
C PHE A 58 14.77 -0.78 0.90
N ASN A 59 14.95 -2.10 1.02
CA ASN A 59 14.66 -2.85 2.24
C ASN A 59 13.26 -2.58 2.84
N ASN A 60 12.25 -2.52 1.96
CA ASN A 60 10.90 -2.06 2.31
C ASN A 60 10.23 -2.93 3.38
N LEU A 61 10.50 -4.25 3.38
CA LEU A 61 9.98 -5.17 4.40
C LEU A 61 10.51 -4.86 5.81
N GLN A 62 11.78 -4.50 5.94
CA GLN A 62 12.31 -4.09 7.24
C GLN A 62 11.68 -2.77 7.68
N LYS A 63 11.59 -1.77 6.78
CA LYS A 63 11.03 -0.45 7.11
C LYS A 63 9.57 -0.52 7.55
N ILE A 64 8.73 -1.25 6.82
CA ILE A 64 7.30 -1.39 7.18
C ILE A 64 7.11 -2.16 8.48
N SER A 65 8.05 -3.04 8.86
CA SER A 65 7.99 -3.76 10.14
C SER A 65 8.21 -2.88 11.36
N TYR A 66 8.91 -1.76 11.21
CA TYR A 66 9.13 -0.81 12.30
C TYR A 66 8.03 0.25 12.44
N PHE A 67 7.20 0.42 11.41
CA PHE A 67 6.09 1.36 11.48
C PHE A 67 4.87 0.73 12.17
N MET A 68 4.67 1.08 13.45
CA MET A 68 3.64 0.49 14.32
C MET A 68 2.26 1.16 14.24
N LYS A 69 2.13 2.24 13.46
CA LYS A 69 0.93 3.07 13.36
C LYS A 69 0.01 2.61 12.21
N PRO A 70 -1.27 3.03 12.17
CA PRO A 70 -2.24 2.55 11.19
C PRO A 70 -1.72 2.56 9.75
N THR A 71 -1.90 1.45 9.05
CA THR A 71 -1.40 1.26 7.69
C THR A 71 -2.49 0.72 6.77
N LEU A 72 -2.63 1.31 5.59
CA LEU A 72 -3.51 0.85 4.52
C LEU A 72 -2.66 0.46 3.31
N ILE A 73 -2.86 -0.75 2.81
CA ILE A 73 -2.25 -1.24 1.57
C ILE A 73 -3.37 -1.42 0.54
N ILE A 74 -3.23 -0.81 -0.63
CA ILE A 74 -4.15 -0.90 -1.76
C ILE A 74 -3.38 -1.52 -2.93
N HIS A 75 -3.92 -2.56 -3.56
CA HIS A 75 -3.20 -3.21 -4.65
C HIS A 75 -4.15 -3.74 -5.74
N ALA A 76 -3.68 -3.75 -6.97
CA ALA A 76 -4.44 -4.28 -8.10
C ALA A 76 -4.37 -5.82 -8.13
N GLN A 77 -5.48 -6.48 -8.47
CA GLN A 77 -5.52 -7.93 -8.62
C GLN A 77 -4.60 -8.43 -9.75
N ASN A 78 -4.60 -7.71 -10.87
CA ASN A 78 -3.92 -8.11 -12.12
C ASN A 78 -2.64 -7.29 -12.35
N ASP A 79 -1.99 -6.83 -11.29
CA ASP A 79 -0.75 -6.07 -11.39
C ASP A 79 0.41 -6.99 -11.84
N ILE A 80 0.82 -6.85 -13.10
CA ILE A 80 1.92 -7.64 -13.68
C ILE A 80 3.31 -7.03 -13.42
N ILE A 81 3.37 -5.76 -13.02
CA ILE A 81 4.63 -5.05 -12.76
C ILE A 81 5.08 -5.33 -11.33
N ILE A 82 4.16 -5.16 -10.38
CA ILE A 82 4.34 -5.48 -8.97
C ILE A 82 3.23 -6.46 -8.59
N PRO A 83 3.49 -7.77 -8.63
CA PRO A 83 2.50 -8.79 -8.31
C PRO A 83 1.87 -8.58 -6.94
N ILE A 84 0.63 -9.03 -6.77
CA ILE A 84 -0.11 -8.94 -5.50
C ILE A 84 0.65 -9.54 -4.30
N SER A 85 1.54 -10.51 -4.55
CA SER A 85 2.39 -11.10 -3.52
C SER A 85 3.33 -10.10 -2.85
N ASP A 86 3.71 -9.00 -3.52
CA ASP A 86 4.45 -7.92 -2.88
C ASP A 86 3.58 -7.19 -1.83
N ALA A 87 2.29 -6.96 -2.11
CA ALA A 87 1.35 -6.40 -1.14
C ALA A 87 1.09 -7.34 0.04
N GLU A 88 0.94 -8.64 -0.22
CA GLU A 88 0.78 -9.66 0.80
C GLU A 88 2.01 -9.72 1.73
N ASN A 89 3.21 -9.61 1.16
CA ASN A 89 4.45 -9.54 1.94
C ASN A 89 4.52 -8.26 2.78
N LEU A 90 4.22 -7.08 2.19
CA LEU A 90 4.15 -5.83 2.93
C LEU A 90 3.13 -5.92 4.10
N GLN A 91 1.95 -6.48 3.85
CA GLN A 91 0.91 -6.67 4.87
C GLN A 91 1.37 -7.63 5.99
N SER A 92 2.05 -8.72 5.64
CA SER A 92 2.52 -9.72 6.59
C SER A 92 3.64 -9.19 7.49
N TYR A 93 4.55 -8.40 6.94
CA TYR A 93 5.66 -7.79 7.68
C TYR A 93 5.28 -6.50 8.40
N CYS A 94 4.14 -5.88 8.07
CA CYS A 94 3.72 -4.62 8.66
C CYS A 94 3.53 -4.74 10.19
N GLY A 95 4.30 -3.91 10.91
CA GLY A 95 4.29 -3.84 12.38
C GLY A 95 3.01 -3.23 12.96
N ALA A 96 2.20 -2.57 12.14
CA ALA A 96 0.97 -1.94 12.58
C ALA A 96 -0.01 -2.93 13.22
N ARG A 97 -0.55 -2.54 14.38
CA ARG A 97 -1.68 -3.24 15.02
C ARG A 97 -2.96 -3.10 14.21
N SER A 98 -3.17 -1.92 13.63
CA SER A 98 -4.28 -1.65 12.70
C SER A 98 -3.74 -1.61 11.27
N LYS A 99 -3.87 -2.73 10.56
CA LYS A 99 -3.50 -2.83 9.15
C LYS A 99 -4.68 -3.25 8.31
N GLN A 100 -4.85 -2.60 7.16
CA GLN A 100 -5.90 -2.90 6.19
C GLN A 100 -5.25 -3.23 4.85
N PHE A 101 -5.74 -4.28 4.19
CA PHE A 101 -5.34 -4.62 2.84
C PHE A 101 -6.60 -4.63 1.96
N GLN A 102 -6.56 -3.85 0.88
CA GLN A 102 -7.62 -3.80 -0.12
C GLN A 102 -7.05 -4.16 -1.49
N MET A 103 -7.40 -5.34 -1.96
CA MET A 103 -7.25 -5.70 -3.36
C MET A 103 -8.37 -5.05 -4.19
N VAL A 104 -8.06 -4.53 -5.37
CA VAL A 104 -9.03 -4.01 -6.35
C VAL A 104 -9.20 -5.03 -7.48
N PRO A 105 -10.33 -5.77 -7.51
CA PRO A 105 -10.59 -6.77 -8.54
C PRO A 105 -10.62 -6.16 -9.94
N GLY A 106 -10.06 -6.85 -10.92
CA GLY A 106 -10.04 -6.42 -12.32
C GLY A 106 -9.10 -5.26 -12.66
N ALA A 107 -8.51 -4.59 -11.67
CA ALA A 107 -7.51 -3.55 -11.91
C ALA A 107 -6.11 -4.13 -12.19
N ASP A 108 -5.35 -3.40 -13.00
CA ASP A 108 -3.90 -3.53 -13.19
C ASP A 108 -3.15 -2.39 -12.48
N HIS A 109 -1.83 -2.36 -12.64
CA HIS A 109 -0.91 -1.39 -12.01
C HIS A 109 -1.33 0.09 -12.13
N ASN A 110 -1.97 0.47 -13.23
CA ASN A 110 -2.32 1.85 -13.55
C ASN A 110 -3.82 2.12 -13.52
N THR A 111 -4.66 1.10 -13.35
CA THR A 111 -6.12 1.23 -13.47
C THR A 111 -6.87 1.17 -12.14
N ILE A 112 -6.18 1.06 -10.99
CA ILE A 112 -6.80 1.05 -9.64
C ILE A 112 -7.84 2.17 -9.47
N LEU A 113 -7.45 3.43 -9.70
CA LEU A 113 -8.34 4.57 -9.52
C LEU A 113 -9.55 4.52 -10.47
N MET A 114 -9.32 4.14 -11.74
CA MET A 114 -10.37 4.06 -12.75
C MET A 114 -11.38 2.95 -12.41
N VAL A 115 -10.89 1.77 -12.02
CA VAL A 115 -11.72 0.59 -11.74
C VAL A 115 -12.45 0.72 -10.40
N ALA A 116 -11.78 1.19 -9.35
CA ALA A 116 -12.39 1.38 -8.04
C ALA A 116 -13.30 2.63 -8.00
N GLY A 117 -12.99 3.65 -8.81
CA GLY A 117 -13.75 4.89 -8.89
C GLY A 117 -13.99 5.52 -7.52
N LYS A 118 -15.25 5.72 -7.16
CA LYS A 118 -15.65 6.31 -5.87
C LYS A 118 -15.14 5.52 -4.66
N MET A 119 -15.09 4.18 -4.77
CA MET A 119 -14.68 3.32 -3.66
C MET A 119 -13.23 3.58 -3.23
N TYR A 120 -12.37 4.01 -4.15
CA TYR A 120 -10.98 4.40 -3.84
C TYR A 120 -10.93 5.55 -2.82
N PHE A 121 -11.68 6.62 -3.08
CA PHE A 121 -11.74 7.77 -2.18
C PHE A 121 -12.47 7.44 -0.87
N GLU A 122 -13.53 6.63 -0.93
CA GLU A 122 -14.26 6.20 0.27
C GLU A 122 -13.37 5.35 1.20
N LEU A 123 -12.53 4.48 0.63
CA LEU A 123 -11.56 3.69 1.37
C LEU A 123 -10.54 4.57 2.09
N ILE A 124 -9.91 5.50 1.35
CA ILE A 124 -8.92 6.43 1.92
C ILE A 124 -9.56 7.32 2.99
N GLN A 125 -10.72 7.90 2.70
CA GLN A 125 -11.44 8.73 3.68
C GLN A 125 -11.85 7.93 4.92
N GLY A 126 -12.28 6.68 4.75
CA GLY A 126 -12.61 5.77 5.84
C GLY A 126 -11.38 5.47 6.72
N PHE A 127 -10.22 5.26 6.11
CA PHE A 127 -8.95 5.09 6.83
C PHE A 127 -8.55 6.34 7.61
N ILE A 128 -8.62 7.53 6.98
CA ILE A 128 -8.32 8.81 7.64
C ILE A 128 -9.26 9.04 8.83
N ASN A 129 -10.56 8.83 8.65
CA ASN A 129 -11.56 9.01 9.71
C ASN A 129 -11.28 8.11 10.92
N LYS A 130 -10.83 6.86 10.68
CA LYS A 130 -10.44 5.94 11.76
C LYS A 130 -9.25 6.47 12.56
N ILE A 131 -8.24 7.03 11.89
CA ILE A 131 -7.08 7.63 12.54
C ILE A 131 -7.49 8.85 13.39
N GLU A 132 -8.38 9.69 12.87
CA GLU A 132 -8.86 10.89 13.55
C GLU A 132 -9.92 10.62 14.63
N GLY A 133 -10.34 9.36 14.85
CA GLY A 133 -11.41 9.02 15.79
C GLY A 133 -12.79 9.54 15.39
N LYS A 134 -12.99 9.96 14.13
CA LYS A 134 -14.26 10.47 13.62
C LYS A 134 -15.23 9.30 13.37
N ARG A 135 -16.43 9.37 13.95
CA ARG A 135 -17.52 8.43 13.63
C ARG A 135 -17.88 8.53 12.14
N ILE A 136 -17.74 7.42 11.42
CA ILE A 136 -18.20 7.33 10.02
C ILE A 136 -19.74 7.46 10.00
N LYS A 137 -20.26 8.54 9.42
CA LYS A 137 -21.69 8.61 9.07
C LYS A 137 -21.92 7.61 7.94
N LYS A 138 -22.58 6.49 8.23
CA LYS A 138 -23.03 5.52 7.23
C LYS A 138 -23.96 6.23 6.23
N PHE A 139 -23.45 6.58 5.05
CA PHE A 139 -24.28 6.91 3.90
C PHE A 139 -24.62 5.62 3.16
N PHE A 140 -25.54 4.83 3.70
CA PHE A 140 -26.24 3.83 2.89
C PHE A 140 -27.22 4.57 1.99
N ARG A 141 -26.96 4.59 0.67
CA ARG A 141 -27.97 4.97 -0.32
C ARG A 141 -28.48 3.70 -1.00
N LYS A 142 -29.79 3.49 -0.85
CA LYS A 142 -30.66 2.47 -1.45
C LYS A 142 -30.28 2.15 -2.91
N LYS A 143 -30.29 0.86 -3.26
CA LYS A 143 -30.92 0.33 -4.48
C LYS A 143 -32.11 -0.50 -3.96
N THR A 144 -33.32 0.04 -3.88
CA THR A 144 -34.39 -0.05 -4.90
C THR A 144 -34.52 -1.46 -5.47
N ASP A 145 -35.40 -2.23 -4.84
CA ASP A 145 -36.16 -3.32 -5.48
C ASP A 145 -36.70 -2.79 -6.81
N HIS A 146 -36.37 -3.40 -7.93
CA HIS A 146 -37.26 -3.43 -9.11
C HIS A 146 -37.28 -4.89 -9.59
N SER A 147 -38.52 -5.37 -9.57
CA SER A 147 -39.12 -6.59 -10.09
C SER A 147 -38.53 -7.13 -11.38
#